data_AF-A0A2C5XQR0-F1
#
_entry.id   AF-A0A2C5XQR0-F1
#
_cell.length_a   1.000
_cell.length_b   1.000
_cell.length_c   1.000
_cell.angle_alpha   90.00
_cell.angle_beta   90.00
_cell.angle_gamma   90.00
#
_symmetry.space_group_name_H-M   'P 1'
#
loop_
_entity.id
_entity.type
_entity.pdbx_description
1 polymer ?
#
loop_
_entity_poly.entity_id
_entity_poly.type
_entity_poly.pdbx_seq_one_letter_code
_entity_poly.pdbx_strand_id
1 'polypeptide(L)'
;MHGLRLMNWAGRISDDRRDESLLLVDVLGLETLVDDLTLGNASATATSILGPMWRANAPIRDNGSPIGFDLPPDAETVFMHGTVTDAESGEPLVDAEVDVWQALTNAHIHLKINAKGHKPLVTQIFDVECPYLEQDVAFAVKEELKVRFVPREGDERAKLELGYDIRLAGEDV
;
A
#
# COMPACT_ATOMS: atom_id res chain seq x y z
N MET A 1 -34.13 -9.60 -6.36
CA MET A 1 -33.66 -9.20 -7.71
C MET A 1 -32.65 -8.04 -7.73
N HIS A 2 -32.65 -7.11 -6.76
CA HIS A 2 -31.73 -5.95 -6.79
C HIS A 2 -30.25 -6.32 -6.69
N GLY A 3 -29.84 -7.24 -5.80
CA GLY A 3 -28.44 -7.68 -5.70
C GLY A 3 -27.89 -8.31 -6.99
N LEU A 4 -28.70 -9.15 -7.66
CA LEU A 4 -28.32 -9.70 -8.97
C LEU A 4 -28.16 -8.60 -10.03
N ARG A 5 -29.03 -7.58 -10.01
CA ARG A 5 -28.90 -6.44 -10.93
C ARG A 5 -27.65 -5.62 -10.64
N LEU A 6 -27.28 -5.43 -9.37
CA LEU A 6 -26.05 -4.76 -8.97
C LEU A 6 -24.81 -5.49 -9.49
N MET A 7 -24.70 -6.80 -9.23
CA MET A 7 -23.55 -7.60 -9.71
C MET A 7 -23.44 -7.58 -11.24
N ASN A 8 -24.57 -7.79 -11.94
CA ASN A 8 -24.58 -7.72 -13.40
C ASN A 8 -24.25 -6.31 -13.93
N TRP A 9 -24.61 -5.26 -13.20
CA TRP A 9 -24.31 -3.89 -13.58
C TRP A 9 -22.82 -3.60 -13.39
N ALA A 10 -22.25 -3.93 -12.23
CA ALA A 10 -20.83 -3.79 -11.93
C ALA A 10 -19.96 -4.44 -13.01
N GLY A 11 -20.23 -5.71 -13.35
CA GLY A 11 -19.48 -6.40 -14.41
C GLY A 11 -19.66 -5.81 -15.81
N ARG A 12 -20.78 -5.11 -16.10
CA ARG A 12 -21.01 -4.47 -17.41
C ARG A 12 -20.34 -3.11 -17.56
N ILE A 13 -20.09 -2.42 -16.45
CA ILE A 13 -19.42 -1.12 -16.44
C ILE A 13 -17.91 -1.24 -16.22
N SER A 14 -17.41 -2.43 -15.88
CA SER A 14 -15.98 -2.73 -15.85
C SER A 14 -15.38 -2.75 -17.25
N ASP A 15 -14.14 -2.30 -17.35
CA ASP A 15 -13.27 -2.33 -18.53
C ASP A 15 -11.80 -2.54 -18.12
N ASP A 16 -10.85 -2.30 -19.04
CA ASP A 16 -9.41 -2.47 -18.80
C ASP A 16 -8.82 -1.44 -17.81
N ARG A 17 -9.57 -0.38 -17.49
CA ARG A 17 -9.14 0.72 -16.61
C ARG A 17 -9.95 0.81 -15.33
N ARG A 18 -11.16 0.26 -15.33
CA ARG A 18 -12.13 0.33 -14.24
C ARG A 18 -12.61 -1.07 -13.92
N ASP A 19 -12.36 -1.54 -12.71
CA ASP A 19 -12.93 -2.80 -12.23
C ASP A 19 -13.92 -2.55 -11.09
N GLU A 20 -15.20 -2.45 -11.45
CA GLU A 20 -16.30 -2.23 -10.50
C GLU A 20 -16.73 -3.50 -9.78
N SER A 21 -16.30 -4.67 -10.27
CA SER A 21 -16.51 -5.93 -9.54
C SER A 21 -15.54 -6.00 -8.37
N LEU A 22 -14.27 -5.61 -8.59
CA LEU A 22 -13.28 -5.45 -7.52
C LEU A 22 -13.75 -4.40 -6.49
N LEU A 23 -14.07 -3.17 -6.94
CA LEU A 23 -14.57 -2.12 -6.03
C LEU A 23 -15.77 -2.55 -5.17
N LEU A 24 -16.69 -3.33 -5.74
CA LEU A 24 -17.83 -3.87 -4.99
C LEU A 24 -17.37 -4.87 -3.92
N VAL A 25 -16.40 -5.73 -4.23
CA VAL A 25 -15.83 -6.72 -3.31
C VAL A 25 -15.06 -6.02 -2.18
N ASP A 26 -14.32 -4.95 -2.48
CA ASP A 26 -13.56 -4.14 -1.51
C ASP A 26 -14.52 -3.50 -0.49
N VAL A 27 -15.56 -2.82 -0.98
CA VAL A 27 -16.57 -2.16 -0.12
C VAL A 27 -17.39 -3.15 0.72
N LEU A 28 -17.49 -4.40 0.28
CA LEU A 28 -18.09 -5.47 1.07
C LEU A 28 -17.11 -6.10 2.07
N GLY A 29 -15.84 -5.70 2.06
CA GLY A 29 -14.77 -6.25 2.92
C GLY A 29 -14.31 -7.65 2.53
N LEU A 30 -14.72 -8.16 1.36
CA LEU A 30 -14.41 -9.52 0.96
C LEU A 30 -12.95 -9.66 0.51
N GLU A 31 -12.36 -8.64 -0.13
CA GLU A 31 -10.94 -8.66 -0.48
C GLU A 31 -10.07 -8.70 0.79
N THR A 32 -10.31 -7.78 1.72
CA THR A 32 -9.63 -7.73 3.03
C THR A 32 -9.76 -9.05 3.79
N LEU A 33 -10.96 -9.64 3.81
CA LEU A 33 -11.15 -10.94 4.47
C LEU A 33 -10.32 -12.05 3.81
N VAL A 34 -10.25 -12.08 2.48
CA VAL A 34 -9.42 -13.07 1.76
C VAL A 34 -7.94 -12.82 2.02
N ASP A 35 -7.48 -11.56 2.00
CA ASP A 35 -6.12 -11.16 2.36
C ASP A 35 -5.74 -11.69 3.76
N ASP A 36 -6.55 -11.40 4.77
CA ASP A 36 -6.30 -11.83 6.15
C ASP A 36 -6.24 -13.36 6.30
N LEU A 37 -7.12 -14.08 5.60
CA LEU A 37 -7.19 -15.54 5.67
C LEU A 37 -6.04 -16.24 4.94
N THR A 38 -5.45 -15.60 3.93
CA THR A 38 -4.50 -16.25 3.02
C THR A 38 -3.07 -15.77 3.17
N LEU A 39 -2.87 -14.51 3.57
CA LEU A 39 -1.55 -13.85 3.58
C LEU A 39 -1.11 -13.38 4.97
N GLY A 40 -1.99 -13.40 5.97
CA GLY A 40 -1.65 -13.02 7.33
C GLY A 40 -0.48 -13.84 7.89
N ASN A 41 0.62 -13.16 8.21
CA ASN A 41 1.79 -13.77 8.83
C ASN A 41 2.33 -12.89 9.96
N ALA A 42 2.30 -13.41 11.18
CA ALA A 42 2.69 -12.66 12.38
C ALA A 42 4.19 -12.32 12.47
N SER A 43 5.07 -13.01 11.71
CA SER A 43 6.51 -12.72 11.72
C SER A 43 6.95 -11.71 10.65
N ALA A 44 6.11 -11.45 9.64
CA ALA A 44 6.37 -10.54 8.54
C ALA A 44 5.55 -9.25 8.66
N THR A 45 5.83 -8.26 7.80
CA THR A 45 5.01 -7.05 7.71
C THR A 45 3.59 -7.43 7.29
N ALA A 46 2.59 -6.84 7.95
CA ALA A 46 1.19 -7.11 7.65
C ALA A 46 0.85 -6.75 6.20
N THR A 47 0.09 -7.63 5.54
CA THR A 47 -0.43 -7.38 4.19
C THR A 47 -1.61 -6.42 4.24
N SER A 48 -1.95 -5.84 3.10
CA SER A 48 -3.20 -5.13 2.87
C SER A 48 -3.57 -5.25 1.40
N ILE A 49 -4.82 -4.93 1.08
CA ILE A 49 -5.36 -5.08 -0.27
C ILE A 49 -4.59 -4.25 -1.32
N LEU A 50 -4.59 -4.71 -2.57
CA LEU A 50 -3.92 -4.00 -3.67
C LEU A 50 -4.69 -2.74 -4.08
N GLY A 51 -6.02 -2.85 -4.07
CA GLY A 51 -6.91 -1.84 -4.62
C GLY A 51 -6.85 -1.72 -6.15
N PRO A 52 -7.77 -0.98 -6.76
CA PRO A 52 -7.98 -0.98 -8.22
C PRO A 52 -7.01 -0.09 -9.00
N MET A 53 -6.19 0.69 -8.30
CA MET A 53 -5.40 1.78 -8.89
C MET A 53 -3.97 1.37 -9.23
N TRP A 54 -3.53 0.18 -8.85
CA TRP A 54 -2.21 -0.31 -9.24
C TRP A 54 -2.13 -0.45 -10.78
N ARG A 55 -0.97 -0.11 -11.33
CA ARG A 55 -0.66 -0.23 -12.76
C ARG A 55 0.72 -0.83 -12.93
N ALA A 56 0.81 -1.83 -13.79
CA ALA A 56 2.09 -2.43 -14.13
C ALA A 56 3.00 -1.44 -14.88
N ASN A 57 4.32 -1.68 -14.80
CA ASN A 57 5.35 -0.93 -15.51
C ASN A 57 5.45 0.55 -15.11
N ALA A 58 5.29 0.84 -13.82
CA ALA A 58 5.74 2.12 -13.28
C ALA A 58 7.24 2.33 -13.62
N PRO A 59 7.67 3.56 -13.95
CA PRO A 59 9.05 3.81 -14.30
C PRO A 59 9.97 3.55 -13.11
N ILE A 60 11.07 2.84 -13.35
CA ILE A 60 12.10 2.55 -12.36
C ILE A 60 12.81 3.86 -12.00
N ARG A 61 13.10 4.04 -10.71
CA ARG A 61 13.78 5.21 -10.17
C ARG A 61 14.89 4.79 -9.21
N ASP A 62 15.91 5.64 -9.11
CA ASP A 62 16.94 5.49 -8.09
C ASP A 62 16.37 5.77 -6.70
N ASN A 63 16.87 5.06 -5.68
CA ASN A 63 16.46 5.27 -4.30
C ASN A 63 16.67 6.74 -3.86
N GLY A 64 15.67 7.31 -3.19
CA GLY A 64 15.64 8.71 -2.78
C GLY A 64 15.10 9.68 -3.84
N SER A 65 14.73 9.19 -5.04
CA SER A 65 14.05 10.01 -6.05
C SER A 65 12.59 10.27 -5.69
N PRO A 66 12.03 11.44 -6.03
CA PRO A 66 10.62 11.71 -5.81
C PRO A 66 9.73 10.87 -6.75
N ILE A 67 8.56 10.45 -6.25
CA ILE A 67 7.53 9.77 -7.05
C ILE A 67 6.42 10.70 -7.55
N GLY A 68 6.28 11.89 -6.95
CA GLY A 68 5.27 12.89 -7.33
C GLY A 68 5.71 13.76 -8.51
N PHE A 69 4.77 14.08 -9.40
CA PHE A 69 4.93 14.99 -10.53
C PHE A 69 3.88 16.09 -10.46
N ASP A 70 4.21 17.29 -10.92
CA ASP A 70 3.28 18.43 -11.02
C ASP A 70 2.51 18.71 -9.71
N LEU A 71 3.26 18.71 -8.60
CA LEU A 71 2.67 18.87 -7.27
C LEU A 71 1.94 20.22 -7.13
N PRO A 72 0.74 20.25 -6.51
CA PRO A 72 0.08 21.49 -6.15
C PRO A 72 0.98 22.41 -5.31
N PRO A 73 0.84 23.74 -5.40
CA PRO A 73 1.66 24.68 -4.63
C PRO A 73 1.56 24.49 -3.10
N ASP A 74 0.43 23.97 -2.63
CA ASP A 74 0.13 23.68 -1.24
C ASP A 74 0.43 22.22 -0.84
N ALA A 75 1.02 21.42 -1.73
CA ALA A 75 1.37 20.05 -1.43
C ALA A 75 2.31 19.94 -0.22
N GLU A 76 2.03 18.96 0.62
CA GLU A 76 2.90 18.56 1.72
C GLU A 76 3.75 17.37 1.27
N THR A 77 5.07 17.54 1.30
CA THR A 77 6.02 16.54 0.84
C THR A 77 6.57 15.73 2.00
N VAL A 78 6.65 14.42 1.79
CA VAL A 78 7.09 13.42 2.77
C VAL A 78 8.35 12.74 2.25
N PHE A 79 9.33 12.59 3.13
CA PHE A 79 10.48 11.71 2.92
C PHE A 79 10.22 10.38 3.60
N MET A 80 9.93 9.36 2.80
CA MET A 80 9.78 7.99 3.28
C MET A 80 11.10 7.23 3.14
N HIS A 81 11.51 6.54 4.19
CA HIS A 81 12.71 5.69 4.19
C HIS A 81 12.52 4.44 5.04
N GLY A 82 13.38 3.44 4.85
CA GLY A 82 13.34 2.20 5.60
C GLY A 82 14.27 1.13 5.01
N THR A 83 14.27 -0.04 5.63
CA THR A 83 15.05 -1.20 5.20
C THR A 83 14.14 -2.39 4.94
N VAL A 84 14.38 -3.11 3.84
CA VAL A 84 13.74 -4.40 3.56
C VAL A 84 14.62 -5.51 4.12
N THR A 85 14.07 -6.36 4.99
CA THR A 85 14.77 -7.49 5.62
C THR A 85 13.97 -8.78 5.49
N ASP A 86 14.66 -9.91 5.61
CA ASP A 86 14.02 -11.21 5.75
C ASP A 86 13.39 -11.33 7.15
N ALA A 87 12.16 -11.85 7.20
CA ALA A 87 11.38 -11.93 8.43
C ALA A 87 11.97 -12.91 9.46
N GLU A 88 12.68 -13.95 9.04
CA GLU A 88 13.19 -15.00 9.93
C GLU A 88 14.61 -14.71 10.41
N SER A 89 15.52 -14.45 9.49
CA SER A 89 16.94 -14.16 9.74
C SER A 89 17.21 -12.73 10.17
N GLY A 90 16.36 -11.77 9.77
CA GLY A 90 16.56 -10.34 9.98
C GLY A 90 17.62 -9.70 9.07
N GLU A 91 18.18 -10.46 8.12
CA GLU A 91 19.20 -9.97 7.21
C GLU A 91 18.61 -9.02 6.15
N PRO A 92 19.33 -7.96 5.75
CA PRO A 92 18.90 -7.05 4.68
C PRO A 92 18.76 -7.76 3.33
N LEU A 93 17.67 -7.49 2.63
CA LEU A 93 17.40 -8.02 1.29
C LEU A 93 17.90 -7.05 0.23
N VAL A 94 19.12 -7.33 -0.25
CA VAL A 94 19.73 -6.58 -1.35
C VAL A 94 18.94 -6.83 -2.65
N ASP A 95 18.83 -5.80 -3.48
CA ASP A 95 18.10 -5.81 -4.75
C ASP A 95 16.58 -6.08 -4.61
N ALA A 96 16.00 -5.85 -3.43
CA ALA A 96 14.55 -5.82 -3.27
C ALA A 96 13.94 -4.68 -4.10
N GLU A 97 12.92 -5.00 -4.88
CA GLU A 97 12.14 -4.03 -5.66
C GLU A 97 10.98 -3.51 -4.82
N VAL A 98 10.82 -2.19 -4.76
CA VAL A 98 9.73 -1.51 -4.06
C VAL A 98 8.95 -0.67 -5.05
N ASP A 99 7.73 -1.11 -5.38
CA ASP A 99 6.78 -0.37 -6.18
C ASP A 99 5.86 0.44 -5.26
N VAL A 100 5.70 1.74 -5.54
CA VAL A 100 5.04 2.71 -4.66
C VAL A 100 4.05 3.53 -5.46
N TRP A 101 2.82 3.63 -4.97
CA TRP A 101 1.81 4.51 -5.53
C TRP A 101 0.90 5.10 -4.45
N GLN A 102 0.33 6.26 -4.77
CA GLN A 102 -0.59 6.98 -3.89
C GLN A 102 -1.51 7.88 -4.72
N ALA A 103 -2.65 8.26 -4.16
CA ALA A 103 -3.41 9.38 -4.68
C ALA A 103 -2.83 10.70 -4.16
N LEU A 104 -3.16 11.82 -4.82
CA LEU A 104 -2.71 13.15 -4.37
C LEU A 104 -3.37 13.62 -3.07
N THR A 105 -4.53 13.06 -2.70
CA THR A 105 -5.38 13.57 -1.61
C THR A 105 -5.74 12.52 -0.56
N ASN A 106 -5.21 11.30 -0.65
CA ASN A 106 -5.55 10.21 0.27
C ASN A 106 -4.41 9.98 1.27
N ALA A 107 -4.79 9.66 2.51
CA ALA A 107 -3.89 9.57 3.66
C ALA A 107 -3.13 8.24 3.79
N HIS A 108 -2.94 7.52 2.69
CA HIS A 108 -2.20 6.26 2.69
C HIS A 108 -1.30 6.11 1.46
N ILE A 109 -0.24 5.34 1.65
CA ILE A 109 0.77 5.02 0.64
C ILE A 109 0.71 3.52 0.40
N HIS A 110 0.54 3.10 -0.85
CA HIS A 110 0.61 1.69 -1.19
C HIS A 110 2.04 1.28 -1.51
N LEU A 111 2.37 0.05 -1.10
CA LEU A 111 3.65 -0.57 -1.37
C LEU A 111 3.43 -1.98 -1.91
N LYS A 112 4.21 -2.32 -2.93
CA LYS A 112 4.37 -3.70 -3.38
C LYS A 112 5.84 -4.03 -3.45
N ILE A 113 6.26 -5.03 -2.68
CA ILE A 113 7.67 -5.37 -2.51
C ILE A 113 7.90 -6.77 -3.05
N ASN A 114 8.93 -6.92 -3.87
CA ASN A 114 9.40 -8.20 -4.37
C ASN A 114 10.88 -8.38 -4.03
N ALA A 115 11.24 -9.56 -3.54
CA ALA A 115 12.62 -9.97 -3.37
C ALA A 115 12.75 -11.44 -3.76
N LYS A 116 13.91 -11.82 -4.30
CA LYS A 116 14.15 -13.20 -4.74
C LYS A 116 14.06 -14.17 -3.54
N GLY A 117 13.32 -15.28 -3.70
CA GLY A 117 13.16 -16.29 -2.65
C GLY A 117 12.18 -15.90 -1.54
N HIS A 118 11.43 -14.81 -1.71
CA HIS A 118 10.45 -14.32 -0.75
C HIS A 118 9.07 -14.18 -1.40
N LYS A 119 8.02 -14.31 -0.60
CA LYS A 119 6.67 -14.03 -1.05
C LYS A 119 6.53 -12.53 -1.34
N PRO A 120 5.91 -12.14 -2.48
CA PRO A 120 5.55 -10.76 -2.72
C PRO A 120 4.71 -10.20 -1.58
N LEU A 121 5.02 -9.00 -1.13
CA LEU A 121 4.23 -8.28 -0.13
C LEU A 121 3.46 -7.17 -0.83
N VAL A 122 2.14 -7.15 -0.65
CA VAL A 122 1.30 -5.98 -0.93
C VAL A 122 0.84 -5.44 0.41
N THR A 123 1.05 -4.15 0.65
CA THR A 123 0.67 -3.51 1.90
C THR A 123 0.39 -2.02 1.69
N GLN A 124 -0.10 -1.38 2.74
CA GLN A 124 -0.43 0.04 2.78
C GLN A 124 0.07 0.63 4.09
N ILE A 125 0.50 1.89 4.07
CA ILE A 125 0.83 2.66 5.27
C ILE A 125 -0.23 3.75 5.44
N PHE A 126 -0.75 3.90 6.64
CA PHE A 126 -1.76 4.91 6.98
C PHE A 126 -1.19 5.91 7.99
N ASP A 127 -1.47 7.19 7.82
CA ASP A 127 -1.13 8.19 8.85
C ASP A 127 -2.02 8.03 10.09
N VAL A 128 -1.40 7.87 11.27
CA VAL A 128 -2.08 7.82 12.58
C VAL A 128 -2.94 9.06 12.85
N GLU A 129 -2.66 10.19 12.21
CA GLU A 129 -3.42 11.43 12.39
C GLU A 129 -4.64 11.54 11.48
N CYS A 130 -4.83 10.59 10.55
CA CYS A 130 -5.97 10.60 9.65
C CYS A 130 -7.30 10.42 10.42
N PRO A 131 -8.28 11.32 10.24
CA PRO A 131 -9.56 11.25 10.96
C PRO A 131 -10.47 10.11 10.46
N TYR A 132 -10.12 9.47 9.34
CA TYR A 132 -10.94 8.46 8.67
C TYR A 132 -10.44 7.03 8.86
N LEU A 133 -9.43 6.79 9.70
CA LEU A 133 -8.87 5.44 9.90
C LEU A 133 -9.93 4.41 10.33
N GLU A 134 -10.85 4.80 11.21
CA GLU A 134 -11.92 3.94 11.72
C GLU A 134 -13.13 3.84 10.76
N GLN A 135 -13.10 4.59 9.66
CA GLN A 135 -14.19 4.68 8.68
C GLN A 135 -13.72 4.32 7.28
N ASP A 136 -12.63 3.55 7.18
CA ASP A 136 -12.16 3.06 5.90
C ASP A 136 -13.20 2.13 5.27
N VAL A 137 -13.64 2.50 4.08
CA VAL A 137 -14.71 1.82 3.34
C VAL A 137 -14.29 0.45 2.84
N ALA A 138 -12.98 0.20 2.72
CA ALA A 138 -12.41 -1.07 2.27
C ALA A 138 -11.95 -1.96 3.43
N PHE A 139 -12.05 -1.48 4.68
CA PHE A 139 -11.61 -2.22 5.88
C PHE A 139 -10.12 -2.62 5.86
N ALA A 140 -9.29 -1.92 5.10
CA ALA A 140 -7.89 -2.23 4.82
C ALA A 140 -6.92 -1.76 5.93
N VAL A 141 -7.39 -0.91 6.83
CA VAL A 141 -6.59 -0.36 7.95
C VAL A 141 -6.35 -1.44 9.01
N LYS A 142 -5.07 -1.68 9.31
CA LYS A 142 -4.61 -2.55 10.40
C LYS A 142 -3.73 -1.72 11.36
N GLU A 143 -3.71 -2.06 12.65
CA GLU A 143 -2.95 -1.30 13.66
C GLU A 143 -1.45 -1.25 13.34
N GLU A 144 -0.89 -2.34 12.83
CA GLU A 144 0.52 -2.49 12.46
C GLU A 144 0.92 -1.64 11.25
N LEU A 145 -0.07 -1.14 10.50
CA LEU A 145 0.10 -0.36 9.29
C LEU A 145 -0.07 1.15 9.53
N LYS A 146 -0.42 1.55 10.75
CA LYS A 146 -0.53 2.96 11.15
C LYS A 146 0.86 3.50 11.51
N VAL A 147 1.30 4.55 10.83
CA VAL A 147 2.61 5.20 11.00
C VAL A 147 2.41 6.68 11.30
N ARG A 148 3.31 7.25 12.09
CA ARG A 148 3.31 8.69 12.37
C ARG A 148 4.24 9.43 11.41
N PHE A 149 3.68 10.43 10.76
CA PHE A 149 4.43 11.38 9.95
C PHE A 149 4.96 12.48 10.88
N VAL A 150 6.27 12.70 10.87
CA VAL A 150 6.91 13.66 11.79
C VAL A 150 7.52 14.83 11.01
N PRO A 151 7.56 16.06 11.57
CA PRO A 151 8.25 17.17 10.95
C PRO A 151 9.72 16.84 10.68
N ARG A 152 10.18 17.15 9.46
CA ARG A 152 11.57 17.00 9.05
C ARG A 152 12.25 18.36 9.04
N GLU A 153 13.31 18.50 9.83
CA GLU A 153 14.12 19.72 9.88
C GLU A 153 15.33 19.63 8.94
N GLY A 154 15.66 20.74 8.27
CA GLY A 154 16.93 20.87 7.53
C GLY A 154 16.97 20.27 6.11
N ASP A 155 15.85 19.79 5.56
CA ASP A 155 15.76 19.35 4.15
C ASP A 155 14.61 20.06 3.44
N GLU A 156 14.93 20.95 2.49
CA GLU A 156 13.90 21.70 1.75
C GLU A 156 13.03 20.83 0.83
N ARG A 157 13.43 19.57 0.59
CA ARG A 157 12.69 18.66 -0.31
C ARG A 157 11.47 18.03 0.34
N ALA A 158 11.46 17.90 1.67
CA ALA A 158 10.40 17.23 2.42
C ALA A 158 10.12 17.93 3.74
N LYS A 159 8.86 18.27 3.98
CA LYS A 159 8.40 18.89 5.25
C LYS A 159 8.21 17.86 6.34
N LEU A 160 7.87 16.63 5.94
CA LEU A 160 7.60 15.51 6.82
C LEU A 160 8.55 14.35 6.52
N GLU A 161 8.72 13.46 7.49
CA GLU A 161 9.47 12.21 7.37
C GLU A 161 8.65 11.07 7.95
N LEU A 162 8.79 9.88 7.36
CA LEU A 162 8.34 8.63 7.95
C LEU A 162 9.37 7.53 7.71
N GLY A 163 9.67 6.80 8.78
CA GLY A 163 10.48 5.59 8.75
C GLY A 163 9.59 4.37 8.78
N TYR A 164 9.77 3.43 7.85
CA TYR A 164 9.03 2.18 7.83
C TYR A 164 9.88 1.02 7.32
N ASP A 165 10.26 0.13 8.24
CA ASP A 165 11.01 -1.08 7.91
C ASP A 165 10.06 -2.21 7.48
N ILE A 166 10.47 -2.97 6.48
CA ILE A 166 9.67 -3.99 5.82
C ILE A 166 10.32 -5.35 6.07
N ARG A 167 9.53 -6.31 6.57
CA ARG A 167 9.95 -7.70 6.79
C ARG A 167 9.22 -8.60 5.81
N LEU A 168 9.95 -9.29 4.94
CA LEU A 168 9.38 -10.21 3.96
C LEU A 168 9.43 -11.66 4.44
N ALA A 169 8.35 -12.40 4.23
CA ALA A 169 8.34 -13.84 4.47
C ALA A 169 9.05 -14.60 3.34
N GLY A 170 9.83 -15.62 3.69
CA GLY A 170 10.39 -16.57 2.71
C GLY A 170 9.31 -17.33 1.93
N GLU A 171 9.64 -17.81 0.73
CA GLU A 171 8.69 -18.54 -0.14
C GLU A 171 8.08 -19.80 0.51
N ASP A 172 8.84 -20.47 1.38
CA ASP A 172 8.49 -21.76 1.98
C ASP A 172 7.55 -21.67 3.21
N VAL A 173 7.19 -20.46 3.64
CA VAL A 173 6.37 -20.20 4.84
C VAL A 173 4.94 -19.82 4.48
#